data_AF-A0A176UBJ4-F1
#
_entry.id   AF-A0A176UBJ4-F1
#
_cell.length_a   1.000
_cell.length_b   1.000
_cell.length_c   1.000
_cell.angle_alpha   90.00
_cell.angle_beta   90.00
_cell.angle_gamma   90.00
#
_symmetry.space_group_name_H-M   'P 1'
#
loop_
_entity.id
_entity.type
_entity.pdbx_description
1 polymer ?
#
loop_
_entity_poly.entity_id
_entity_poly.type
_entity_poly.pdbx_seq_one_letter_code
_entity_poly.pdbx_strand_id
1 'polypeptide(L)'
;MALWGMEQIEMADDIIIFPEFDKIKNEIERLRIELSMLLLERDELQFVICRNIEAKYTLEFGSIEYRAYEAQCTALRLKRKIELIQAKRNRQEPVSIVAIEEILDQEFASYQKQLDERISKMNEALQWKESDVLSESDSKELKMLYRKLVKILHSDMNPERTDAQRELFEHAVTAYKNGDLATLRMIDAMVGSETLVKQSGDTIEQLNEEKRRIQNLLKKIQESIAQIKTRYPYTMKEILEDEEKTEQLRQQYEEILGQYEERILFYRIKIEEMMRESHE
;
A
#
# COMPACT_ATOMS: atom_id res chain seq x y z
N MET A 1 16.40 79.99 -31.46
CA MET A 1 16.43 79.32 -32.77
C MET A 1 17.85 78.79 -32.94
N ALA A 2 18.21 77.52 -32.89
CA ALA A 2 17.54 76.21 -32.93
C ALA A 2 18.37 75.29 -32.00
N LEU A 3 17.84 74.58 -30.99
CA LEU A 3 17.13 73.28 -30.99
C LEU A 3 17.55 72.25 -32.07
N TRP A 4 17.70 71.00 -31.60
CA TRP A 4 17.92 69.71 -32.28
C TRP A 4 19.39 69.35 -32.58
N GLY A 5 19.96 68.27 -32.06
CA GLY A 5 19.47 67.19 -31.21
C GLY A 5 20.57 66.11 -31.20
N MET A 6 21.17 65.84 -30.04
CA MET A 6 21.99 64.65 -29.88
C MET A 6 21.03 63.48 -29.73
N GLU A 7 20.88 62.69 -30.78
CA GLU A 7 20.15 61.44 -30.73
C GLU A 7 20.95 60.46 -29.86
N GLN A 8 20.46 60.28 -28.64
CA GLN A 8 20.82 59.13 -27.80
C GLN A 8 20.42 57.87 -28.58
N ILE A 9 21.39 57.05 -28.91
CA ILE A 9 21.13 55.68 -29.32
C ILE A 9 20.67 54.94 -28.06
N GLU A 10 19.36 54.92 -27.83
CA GLU A 10 18.75 53.95 -26.93
C GLU A 10 19.00 52.56 -27.52
N MET A 11 19.97 51.85 -26.96
CA MET A 11 20.11 50.41 -27.14
C MET A 11 18.92 49.76 -26.44
N ALA A 12 17.81 49.61 -27.16
CA ALA A 12 16.75 48.72 -26.74
C ALA A 12 17.34 47.30 -26.72
N ASP A 13 17.42 46.70 -25.54
CA ASP A 13 17.66 45.26 -25.37
C ASP A 13 16.49 44.51 -26.01
N ASP A 14 16.59 44.25 -27.32
CA ASP A 14 15.71 43.32 -28.03
C ASP A 14 15.99 41.92 -27.50
N ILE A 15 15.19 41.49 -26.52
CA ILE A 15 15.18 40.11 -26.03
C ILE A 15 14.65 39.22 -27.17
N ILE A 16 15.56 38.57 -27.89
CA ILE A 16 15.23 37.55 -28.88
C ILE A 16 14.75 36.30 -28.13
N ILE A 17 13.44 36.20 -27.94
CA ILE A 17 12.79 34.98 -27.43
C ILE A 17 12.69 33.99 -28.60
N PHE A 18 13.47 32.91 -28.56
CA PHE A 18 13.38 31.84 -29.55
C PHE A 18 12.06 31.05 -29.37
N PRO A 19 11.14 31.02 -30.36
CA PRO A 19 9.84 30.38 -30.22
C PRO A 19 9.89 28.88 -29.89
N GLU A 20 10.99 28.20 -30.22
CA GLU A 20 11.22 26.79 -29.90
C GLU A 20 11.51 26.56 -28.42
N PHE A 21 12.17 27.51 -27.76
CA PHE A 21 12.50 27.44 -26.34
C PHE A 21 11.24 27.52 -25.47
N ASP A 22 10.35 28.47 -25.77
CA ASP A 22 9.07 28.61 -25.07
C ASP A 22 8.15 27.40 -25.29
N LYS A 23 8.17 26.81 -26.49
CA LYS A 23 7.42 25.57 -26.77
C LYS A 23 7.86 24.42 -25.86
N ILE A 24 9.17 24.20 -25.75
CA ILE A 24 9.71 23.11 -24.93
C ILE A 24 9.41 23.36 -23.44
N LYS A 25 9.57 24.59 -22.94
CA LYS A 25 9.23 24.93 -21.56
C LYS A 25 7.75 24.70 -21.26
N ASN A 26 6.85 25.14 -22.14
CA ASN A 26 5.42 24.90 -21.99
C ASN A 26 5.07 23.40 -21.99
N GLU A 27 5.77 22.61 -22.79
CA GLU A 27 5.58 21.15 -22.81
C GLU A 27 6.08 20.49 -21.52
N ILE A 28 7.25 20.88 -21.01
CA ILE A 28 7.77 20.42 -19.72
C ILE A 28 6.80 20.74 -18.59
N GLU A 29 6.24 21.96 -18.55
CA GLU A 29 5.24 22.32 -17.55
C GLU A 29 3.97 21.46 -17.66
N ARG A 30 3.50 21.17 -18.87
CA ARG A 30 2.38 20.22 -19.06
C ARG A 30 2.72 18.83 -18.52
N LEU A 31 3.91 18.32 -18.83
CA LEU A 31 4.37 17.01 -18.36
C LEU A 31 4.54 16.98 -16.83
N ARG A 32 5.01 18.07 -16.21
CA ARG A 32 5.08 18.23 -14.74
C ARG A 32 3.70 18.22 -14.09
N ILE A 33 2.73 18.89 -14.71
CA ILE A 33 1.34 18.86 -14.26
C ILE A 33 0.79 17.43 -14.34
N GLU A 34 1.01 16.73 -15.45
CA GLU A 34 0.60 15.33 -15.63
C GLU A 34 1.25 14.43 -14.58
N LEU A 35 2.56 14.57 -14.37
CA LEU A 35 3.32 13.78 -13.40
C LEU A 35 2.76 13.95 -11.99
N SER A 36 2.44 15.18 -11.59
CA SER A 36 1.80 15.45 -10.30
C SER A 36 0.42 14.80 -10.14
N MET A 37 -0.33 14.65 -11.24
CA MET A 37 -1.64 14.01 -11.21
C MET A 37 -1.50 12.50 -11.06
N LEU A 38 -0.59 11.88 -11.81
CA LEU A 38 -0.35 10.44 -11.73
C LEU A 38 0.27 10.03 -10.39
N LEU A 39 1.15 10.85 -9.81
CA LEU A 39 1.66 10.61 -8.46
C LEU A 39 0.54 10.64 -7.42
N LEU A 40 -0.37 11.62 -7.51
CA LEU A 40 -1.57 11.65 -6.67
C LEU A 40 -2.44 10.41 -6.89
N GLU A 41 -2.72 10.02 -8.14
CA GLU A 41 -3.53 8.84 -8.45
C GLU A 41 -2.91 7.58 -7.86
N ARG A 42 -1.60 7.37 -8.03
CA ARG A 42 -0.87 6.24 -7.45
C ARG A 42 -1.03 6.21 -5.93
N ASP A 43 -0.82 7.33 -5.27
CA ASP A 43 -0.86 7.42 -3.81
C ASP A 43 -2.29 7.27 -3.28
N GLU A 44 -3.29 7.81 -3.97
CA GLU A 44 -4.69 7.58 -3.65
C GLU A 44 -5.06 6.09 -3.79
N LEU A 45 -4.64 5.46 -4.90
CA LEU A 45 -4.86 4.04 -5.11
C LEU A 45 -4.22 3.20 -4.00
N GLN A 46 -2.97 3.49 -3.66
CA GLN A 46 -2.22 2.70 -2.70
C GLN A 46 -2.66 2.93 -1.25
N PHE A 47 -2.84 4.18 -0.84
CA PHE A 47 -3.00 4.53 0.57
C PHE A 47 -4.45 4.66 1.01
N VAL A 48 -5.36 4.97 0.09
CA VAL A 48 -6.77 5.17 0.40
C VAL A 48 -7.60 4.02 -0.15
N ILE A 49 -7.56 3.80 -1.47
CA ILE A 49 -8.45 2.84 -2.13
C ILE A 49 -8.09 1.40 -1.72
N CYS A 50 -6.83 0.99 -1.86
CA CYS A 50 -6.41 -0.36 -1.47
C CYS A 50 -6.60 -0.62 0.03
N ARG A 51 -6.32 0.37 0.88
CA ARG A 51 -6.51 0.26 2.32
C ARG A 51 -8.00 0.07 2.69
N ASN A 52 -8.89 0.81 2.04
CA ASN A 52 -10.34 0.65 2.24
C ASN A 52 -10.85 -0.70 1.74
N ILE A 53 -10.34 -1.18 0.60
CA ILE A 53 -10.66 -2.50 0.07
C ILE A 53 -10.18 -3.60 1.04
N GLU A 54 -8.94 -3.50 1.52
CA GLU A 54 -8.37 -4.44 2.50
C GLU A 54 -9.18 -4.46 3.79
N ALA A 55 -9.50 -3.29 4.36
CA ALA A 55 -10.33 -3.21 5.56
C ALA A 55 -11.72 -3.83 5.34
N LYS A 56 -12.39 -3.51 4.23
CA LYS A 56 -13.69 -4.10 3.89
C LYS A 56 -13.57 -5.62 3.72
N TYR A 57 -12.55 -6.10 3.02
CA TYR A 57 -12.28 -7.53 2.86
C TYR A 57 -12.09 -8.23 4.20
N THR A 58 -11.25 -7.68 5.08
CA THR A 58 -10.99 -8.24 6.41
C THR A 58 -12.25 -8.28 7.27
N LEU A 59 -13.13 -7.27 7.17
CA LEU A 59 -14.40 -7.26 7.89
C LEU A 59 -15.38 -8.31 7.37
N GLU A 60 -15.42 -8.54 6.05
CA GLU A 60 -16.33 -9.52 5.43
C GLU A 60 -15.86 -10.96 5.59
N PHE A 61 -14.56 -11.23 5.41
CA PHE A 61 -14.00 -12.58 5.32
C PHE A 61 -13.02 -12.94 6.44
N GLY A 62 -12.49 -11.97 7.17
CA GLY A 62 -11.39 -12.21 8.11
C GLY A 62 -11.72 -13.23 9.20
N SER A 63 -12.96 -13.26 9.69
CA SER A 63 -13.40 -14.23 10.70
C SER A 63 -13.41 -15.66 10.16
N ILE A 64 -13.91 -15.88 8.94
CA ILE A 64 -14.00 -17.21 8.35
C ILE A 64 -12.63 -17.70 7.83
N GLU A 65 -11.82 -16.79 7.27
CA GLU A 65 -10.44 -17.09 6.90
C GLU A 65 -9.58 -17.48 8.11
N TYR A 66 -9.76 -16.77 9.23
CA TYR A 66 -9.12 -17.11 10.49
C TYR A 66 -9.51 -18.53 10.93
N ARG A 67 -10.81 -18.82 11.01
CA ARG A 67 -11.31 -20.14 11.43
C ARG A 67 -10.82 -21.26 10.52
N ALA A 68 -10.87 -21.06 9.20
CA ALA A 68 -10.40 -22.04 8.23
C ALA A 68 -8.89 -22.33 8.40
N TYR A 69 -8.08 -21.30 8.62
CA TYR A 69 -6.65 -21.45 8.84
C TYR A 69 -6.32 -22.07 10.21
N GLU A 70 -7.05 -21.70 11.26
CA GLU A 70 -6.94 -22.32 12.59
C GLU A 70 -7.27 -23.82 12.55
N ALA A 71 -8.35 -24.18 11.84
CA ALA A 71 -8.72 -25.57 11.62
C ALA A 71 -7.64 -26.32 10.81
N GLN A 72 -7.08 -25.70 9.76
CA GLN A 72 -5.96 -26.27 9.02
C GLN A 72 -4.76 -26.54 9.93
N CYS A 73 -4.35 -25.58 10.75
CA CYS A 73 -3.24 -25.73 11.68
C CYS A 73 -3.49 -26.86 12.68
N THR A 74 -4.69 -26.93 13.22
CA THR A 74 -5.11 -27.99 14.14
C THR A 74 -5.05 -29.36 13.47
N ALA A 75 -5.57 -29.50 12.25
CA ALA A 75 -5.53 -30.74 11.49
C ALA A 75 -4.09 -31.20 11.22
N LEU A 76 -3.20 -30.28 10.81
CA LEU A 76 -1.78 -30.56 10.58
C LEU A 76 -1.07 -30.99 11.86
N ARG A 77 -1.32 -30.29 12.97
CA ARG A 77 -0.74 -30.64 14.28
C ARG A 77 -1.18 -32.03 14.75
N LEU A 78 -2.47 -32.36 14.61
CA LEU A 78 -2.97 -33.69 14.96
C LEU A 78 -2.41 -34.79 14.06
N LYS A 79 -2.31 -34.54 12.75
CA LYS A 79 -1.66 -35.47 11.82
C LYS A 79 -0.21 -35.73 12.24
N ARG A 80 0.53 -34.67 12.55
CA ARG A 80 1.92 -34.77 13.00
C ARG A 80 2.04 -35.51 14.33
N LYS A 81 1.12 -35.29 15.25
CA LYS A 81 1.01 -36.05 16.51
C LYS A 81 0.85 -37.55 16.26
N ILE A 82 -0.03 -37.95 15.33
CA ILE A 82 -0.20 -39.36 14.94
C ILE A 82 1.11 -39.94 14.43
N GLU A 83 1.81 -39.24 13.54
CA GLU A 83 3.10 -39.68 12.98
C GLU A 83 4.14 -39.92 14.08
N LEU A 84 4.24 -39.01 15.06
CA LEU A 84 5.17 -39.14 16.19
C LEU A 84 4.83 -40.33 17.09
N ILE A 85 3.55 -40.54 17.41
CA ILE A 85 3.10 -41.70 18.20
C ILE A 85 3.42 -42.99 17.45
N GLN A 86 3.08 -43.07 16.16
CA GLN A 86 3.35 -44.25 15.32
C GLN A 86 4.86 -44.52 15.22
N ALA A 87 5.68 -43.50 15.03
CA ALA A 87 7.14 -43.64 14.95
C ALA A 87 7.74 -44.22 16.24
N LYS A 88 7.27 -43.75 17.41
CA LYS A 88 7.69 -44.28 18.72
C LYS A 88 7.25 -45.74 18.90
N ARG A 89 6.00 -46.08 18.57
CA ARG A 89 5.49 -47.46 18.62
C ARG A 89 6.27 -48.42 17.74
N ASN A 90 6.54 -48.03 16.50
CA ASN A 90 7.29 -48.85 15.55
C ASN A 90 8.71 -49.16 16.03
N ARG A 91 9.28 -48.29 16.88
CA ARG A 91 10.59 -48.48 17.52
C ARG A 91 10.51 -49.16 18.89
N GLN A 92 9.31 -49.53 19.35
CA GLN A 92 9.05 -50.08 20.68
C GLN A 92 9.53 -49.15 21.82
N GLU A 93 9.55 -47.84 21.57
CA GLU A 93 9.89 -46.84 22.58
C GLU A 93 8.63 -46.43 23.38
N PRO A 94 8.77 -46.05 24.66
CA PRO A 94 7.64 -45.55 25.44
C PRO A 94 7.10 -44.25 24.82
N VAL A 95 5.79 -44.20 24.60
CA VAL A 95 5.11 -43.01 24.08
C VAL A 95 4.86 -42.03 25.21
N SER A 96 5.62 -40.93 25.26
CA SER A 96 5.35 -39.80 26.15
C SER A 96 4.57 -38.73 25.41
N ILE A 97 3.30 -38.54 25.76
CA ILE A 97 2.45 -37.51 25.15
C ILE A 97 2.95 -36.10 25.49
N VAL A 98 3.42 -35.88 26.71
CA VAL A 98 3.96 -34.57 27.13
C VAL A 98 5.14 -34.17 26.24
N ALA A 99 6.09 -35.08 26.02
CA ALA A 99 7.25 -34.80 25.16
C ALA A 99 6.86 -34.58 23.70
N ILE A 100 5.82 -35.28 23.21
CA ILE A 100 5.30 -35.08 21.85
C ILE A 100 4.65 -33.70 21.72
N GLU A 101 3.87 -33.26 22.71
CA GLU A 101 3.26 -31.92 22.68
C GLU A 101 4.32 -30.80 22.72
N GLU A 102 5.39 -30.95 23.49
CA GLU A 102 6.50 -29.97 23.50
C GLU A 102 7.18 -29.84 22.13
N ILE A 103 7.39 -30.97 21.43
CA ILE A 103 7.92 -30.96 20.06
C ILE A 103 6.95 -30.24 19.12
N LEU A 104 5.66 -30.53 19.22
CA LEU A 104 4.63 -29.91 18.39
C LEU A 104 4.51 -28.41 18.66
N ASP A 105 4.63 -27.96 19.91
CA ASP A 105 4.64 -26.53 20.25
C ASP A 105 5.77 -25.78 19.56
N GLN A 106 6.96 -26.39 19.52
CA GLN A 106 8.11 -25.82 18.81
C GLN A 106 7.91 -25.84 17.29
N GLU A 107 7.49 -26.99 16.72
CA GLU A 107 7.24 -27.14 15.28
C GLU A 107 6.16 -26.16 14.78
N PHE A 108 5.13 -25.87 15.61
CA PHE A 108 3.98 -25.07 15.21
C PHE A 108 3.98 -23.61 15.72
N ALA A 109 5.04 -23.16 16.40
CA ALA A 109 5.12 -21.79 16.92
C ALA A 109 4.97 -20.69 15.84
N SER A 110 5.44 -20.94 14.62
CA SER A 110 5.30 -20.00 13.49
C SER A 110 3.87 -19.89 12.98
N TYR A 111 3.05 -20.93 13.15
CA TYR A 111 1.63 -20.90 12.80
C TYR A 111 0.83 -20.08 13.82
N GLN A 112 1.17 -20.19 15.11
CA GLN A 112 0.55 -19.36 16.13
C GLN A 112 0.79 -17.86 15.88
N LYS A 113 2.04 -17.49 15.52
CA LYS A 113 2.35 -16.11 15.15
C LYS A 113 1.50 -15.61 13.97
N GLN A 114 1.26 -16.44 12.97
CA GLN A 114 0.40 -16.08 11.84
C GLN A 114 -1.07 -15.91 12.23
N LEU A 115 -1.58 -16.70 13.19
CA LEU A 115 -2.91 -16.50 13.76
C LEU A 115 -3.00 -15.14 14.50
N ASP A 116 -2.00 -14.83 15.32
CA ASP A 116 -1.94 -13.56 16.06
C ASP A 116 -1.86 -12.35 15.11
N GLU A 117 -1.08 -12.44 14.03
CA GLU A 117 -1.00 -11.41 12.98
C GLU A 117 -2.36 -11.19 12.29
N ARG A 118 -3.12 -12.25 12.01
CA ARG A 118 -4.47 -12.13 11.43
C ARG A 118 -5.44 -11.45 12.39
N ILE A 119 -5.35 -11.74 13.69
CA ILE A 119 -6.14 -11.06 14.73
C ILE A 119 -5.77 -9.57 14.78
N SER A 120 -4.47 -9.23 14.73
CA SER A 120 -4.01 -7.84 14.69
C SER A 120 -4.61 -7.07 13.50
N LYS A 121 -4.54 -7.65 12.30
CA LYS A 121 -5.14 -7.04 11.10
C LYS A 121 -6.65 -6.84 11.23
N MET A 122 -7.35 -7.78 11.86
CA MET A 122 -8.79 -7.66 12.09
C MET A 122 -9.11 -6.52 13.06
N ASN A 123 -8.32 -6.38 14.13
CA ASN A 123 -8.45 -5.25 15.07
C ASN A 123 -8.16 -3.91 14.39
N GLU A 124 -7.13 -3.84 13.55
CA GLU A 124 -6.81 -2.64 12.75
C GLU A 124 -7.96 -2.27 11.81
N ALA A 125 -8.58 -3.25 11.14
CA ALA A 125 -9.73 -3.02 10.27
C ALA A 125 -10.97 -2.51 11.04
N LEU A 126 -11.19 -3.00 12.27
CA LEU A 126 -12.26 -2.52 13.14
C LEU A 126 -12.02 -1.07 13.60
N GLN A 127 -10.81 -0.76 14.09
CA GLN A 127 -10.43 0.59 14.47
C GLN A 127 -10.55 1.57 13.29
N TRP A 128 -10.20 1.11 12.09
CA TRP A 128 -10.35 1.90 10.87
C TRP A 128 -11.82 2.21 10.55
N LYS A 129 -12.71 1.24 10.69
CA LYS A 129 -14.16 1.44 10.51
C LYS A 129 -14.75 2.43 11.52
N GLU A 130 -14.24 2.42 12.74
CA GLU A 130 -14.68 3.31 13.82
C GLU A 130 -14.10 4.73 13.71
N SER A 131 -13.05 4.93 12.91
CA SER A 131 -12.44 6.24 12.71
C SER A 131 -13.35 7.16 11.91
N ASP A 132 -13.38 8.45 12.28
CA ASP A 132 -14.22 9.46 11.63
C ASP A 132 -13.93 9.54 10.13
N VAL A 133 -14.93 9.23 9.32
CA VAL A 133 -14.86 9.39 7.86
C VAL A 133 -14.86 10.88 7.56
N LEU A 134 -13.80 11.36 6.91
CA LEU A 134 -13.72 12.74 6.43
C LEU A 134 -14.95 13.09 5.59
N SER A 135 -15.44 14.32 5.75
CA SER A 135 -16.49 14.83 4.87
C SER A 135 -16.01 14.86 3.41
N GLU A 136 -16.96 14.91 2.46
CA GLU A 136 -16.59 15.00 1.03
C GLU A 136 -15.80 16.28 0.73
N SER A 137 -16.10 17.39 1.40
CA SER A 137 -15.34 18.63 1.30
C SER A 137 -13.92 18.50 1.83
N ASP A 138 -13.76 17.89 3.01
CA ASP A 138 -12.45 17.71 3.64
C ASP A 138 -11.59 16.75 2.82
N SER A 139 -12.18 15.69 2.27
CA SER A 139 -11.50 14.75 1.39
C SER A 139 -10.99 15.40 0.10
N LYS A 140 -11.78 16.32 -0.49
CA LYS A 140 -11.36 17.09 -1.67
C LYS A 140 -10.21 18.03 -1.33
N GLU A 141 -10.28 18.71 -0.20
CA GLU A 141 -9.21 19.60 0.26
C GLU A 141 -7.93 18.83 0.56
N LEU A 142 -8.02 17.69 1.25
CA LEU A 142 -6.91 16.80 1.56
C LEU A 142 -6.13 16.43 0.30
N LYS A 143 -6.83 15.98 -0.75
CA LYS A 143 -6.23 15.62 -2.05
C LYS A 143 -5.58 16.82 -2.74
N MET A 144 -6.24 17.98 -2.69
CA MET A 144 -5.71 19.21 -3.29
C MET A 144 -4.41 19.65 -2.61
N LEU A 145 -4.38 19.70 -1.28
CA LEU A 145 -3.20 20.06 -0.49
C LEU A 145 -2.08 19.06 -0.70
N TYR A 146 -2.38 17.76 -0.63
CA TYR A 146 -1.38 16.71 -0.84
C TYR A 146 -0.76 16.81 -2.24
N ARG A 147 -1.55 17.02 -3.30
CA ARG A 147 -1.02 17.22 -4.66
C ARG A 147 -0.11 18.43 -4.75
N LYS A 148 -0.46 19.54 -4.09
CA LYS A 148 0.37 20.74 -4.03
C LYS A 148 1.72 20.43 -3.37
N LEU A 149 1.72 19.71 -2.25
CA LEU A 149 2.94 19.28 -1.57
C LEU A 149 3.78 18.30 -2.40
N VAL A 150 3.16 17.35 -3.12
CA VAL A 150 3.86 16.47 -4.07
C VAL A 150 4.59 17.28 -5.14
N LYS A 151 3.97 18.34 -5.68
CA LYS A 151 4.62 19.19 -6.68
C LYS A 151 5.87 19.90 -6.15
N ILE A 152 5.91 20.23 -4.86
CA ILE A 152 6.98 21.04 -4.27
C ILE A 152 8.08 20.18 -3.65
N LEU A 153 7.72 19.08 -2.98
CA LEU A 153 8.62 18.31 -2.12
C LEU A 153 8.96 16.90 -2.65
N HIS A 154 8.25 16.37 -3.65
CA HIS A 154 8.52 15.02 -4.17
C HIS A 154 9.85 14.99 -4.94
N SER A 155 10.65 13.93 -4.79
CA SER A 155 11.99 13.79 -5.41
C SER A 155 11.95 13.92 -6.93
N ASP A 156 10.95 13.34 -7.56
CA ASP A 156 10.80 13.34 -9.01
C ASP A 156 10.52 14.74 -9.58
N MET A 157 9.89 15.60 -8.76
CA MET A 157 9.53 16.98 -9.09
C MET A 157 10.62 17.98 -8.68
N ASN A 158 11.28 17.70 -7.55
CA ASN A 158 12.32 18.54 -6.97
C ASN A 158 13.54 17.66 -6.58
N PRO A 159 14.43 17.36 -7.54
CA PRO A 159 15.61 16.51 -7.31
C PRO A 159 16.60 17.12 -6.31
N GLU A 160 16.69 18.45 -6.25
CA GLU A 160 17.63 19.21 -5.41
C GLU A 160 17.06 19.56 -4.02
N ARG A 161 16.08 18.79 -3.55
CA ARG A 161 15.46 19.01 -2.24
C ARG A 161 16.42 18.76 -1.08
N THR A 162 16.29 19.54 0.00
CA THR A 162 17.06 19.34 1.23
C THR A 162 16.54 18.16 2.04
N ASP A 163 17.34 17.66 3.00
CA ASP A 163 16.91 16.62 3.94
C ASP A 163 15.69 17.05 4.76
N ALA A 164 15.63 18.31 5.20
CA ALA A 164 14.46 18.84 5.90
C ALA A 164 13.19 18.81 5.03
N GLN A 165 13.30 19.11 3.74
CA GLN A 165 12.18 19.01 2.79
C GLN A 165 11.76 17.55 2.53
N ARG A 166 12.71 16.62 2.56
CA ARG A 166 12.43 15.18 2.47
C ARG A 166 11.63 14.70 3.69
N GLU A 167 12.08 15.01 4.90
CA GLU A 167 11.37 14.67 6.14
C GLU A 167 9.98 15.29 6.19
N LEU A 168 9.86 16.56 5.78
CA LEU A 168 8.57 17.25 5.69
C LEU A 168 7.60 16.54 4.72
N PHE A 169 8.11 16.01 3.61
CA PHE A 169 7.31 15.21 2.68
C PHE A 169 6.89 13.86 3.27
N GLU A 170 7.76 13.19 4.03
CA GLU A 170 7.43 11.94 4.72
C GLU A 170 6.28 12.15 5.73
N HIS A 171 6.28 13.29 6.43
CA HIS A 171 5.17 13.70 7.28
C HIS A 171 3.89 13.98 6.48
N ALA A 172 3.99 14.65 5.32
CA ALA A 172 2.83 14.88 4.44
C ALA A 172 2.22 13.57 3.93
N VAL A 173 3.05 12.59 3.55
CA VAL A 173 2.61 11.25 3.14
C VAL A 173 1.87 10.54 4.28
N THR A 174 2.40 10.64 5.50
CA THR A 174 1.78 10.03 6.69
C THR A 174 0.44 10.69 7.02
N ALA A 175 0.38 12.02 6.96
CA ALA A 175 -0.86 12.77 7.16
C ALA A 175 -1.92 12.40 6.11
N TYR A 176 -1.53 12.29 4.84
CA TYR A 176 -2.44 11.86 3.77
C TYR A 176 -2.99 10.44 3.99
N LYS A 177 -2.14 9.49 4.39
CA LYS A 177 -2.54 8.09 4.70
C LYS A 177 -3.58 7.99 5.82
N ASN A 178 -3.51 8.91 6.78
CA ASN A 178 -4.35 8.92 7.96
C ASN A 178 -5.55 9.87 7.85
N GLY A 179 -5.71 10.58 6.72
CA GLY A 179 -6.75 11.59 6.58
C GLY A 179 -6.54 12.81 7.48
N ASP A 180 -5.33 13.07 7.94
CA ASP A 180 -5.01 14.17 8.84
C ASP A 180 -4.89 15.49 8.05
N LEU A 181 -6.04 16.13 7.85
CA LEU A 181 -6.14 17.41 7.15
C LEU A 181 -5.47 18.55 7.92
N ALA A 182 -5.46 18.51 9.25
CA ALA A 182 -4.86 19.54 10.08
C ALA A 182 -3.34 19.60 9.88
N THR A 183 -2.69 18.43 9.92
CA THR A 183 -1.24 18.33 9.66
C THR A 183 -0.90 18.72 8.22
N LEU A 184 -1.70 18.33 7.23
CA LEU A 184 -1.46 18.76 5.84
C LEU A 184 -1.60 20.27 5.65
N ARG A 185 -2.58 20.92 6.27
CA ARG A 185 -2.72 22.39 6.26
C ARG A 185 -1.53 23.08 6.92
N MET A 186 -1.03 22.53 8.03
CA MET A 186 0.16 23.06 8.71
C MET A 186 1.40 22.96 7.80
N ILE A 187 1.62 21.81 7.16
CA ILE A 187 2.75 21.63 6.24
C ILE A 187 2.61 22.57 5.04
N ASP A 188 1.43 22.71 4.45
CA ASP A 188 1.20 23.64 3.32
C ASP A 188 1.53 25.09 3.70
N ALA A 189 1.15 25.51 4.92
CA ALA A 189 1.49 26.83 5.43
C ALA A 189 3.01 27.01 5.64
N MET A 190 3.72 25.98 6.08
CA MET A 190 5.18 26.00 6.30
C MET A 190 5.98 26.05 5.00
N VAL A 191 5.53 25.33 3.97
CA VAL A 191 6.19 25.32 2.65
C VAL A 191 6.00 26.66 1.93
N GLY A 192 4.94 27.40 2.26
CA GLY A 192 4.64 28.69 1.65
C GLY A 192 4.40 28.59 0.14
N SER A 193 4.05 29.72 -0.49
CA SER A 193 4.00 29.85 -1.94
C SER A 193 5.40 30.00 -2.53
N GLU A 194 6.36 29.17 -2.12
CA GLU A 194 7.68 29.15 -2.70
C GLU A 194 7.55 28.52 -4.10
N THR A 195 7.38 29.42 -5.06
CA THR A 195 7.24 29.14 -6.48
C THR A 195 8.34 28.19 -6.90
N LEU A 196 7.94 27.10 -7.58
CA LEU A 196 8.73 26.29 -8.50
C LEU A 196 10.09 26.95 -8.77
N VAL A 197 11.16 26.32 -8.30
CA VAL A 197 12.54 26.74 -8.55
C VAL A 197 12.63 27.19 -10.02
N LYS A 198 12.75 28.50 -10.24
CA LYS A 198 13.00 29.06 -11.56
C LYS A 198 14.36 28.52 -11.96
N GLN A 199 14.37 27.50 -12.82
CA GLN A 199 15.59 27.07 -13.49
C GLN A 199 16.04 28.24 -14.37
N SER A 200 16.98 29.02 -13.84
CA SER A 200 17.62 30.12 -14.51
C SER A 200 18.72 29.57 -15.40
N GLY A 201 18.55 29.70 -16.72
CA GLY A 201 19.63 29.51 -17.70
C GLY A 201 19.70 28.15 -18.39
N ASP A 202 18.59 27.43 -18.57
CA ASP A 202 18.64 26.13 -19.27
C ASP A 202 18.98 26.29 -20.76
N THR A 203 19.88 25.45 -21.27
CA THR A 203 20.08 25.28 -22.71
C THR A 203 18.96 24.42 -23.31
N ILE A 204 18.76 24.49 -24.64
CA ILE A 204 17.79 23.64 -25.34
C ILE A 204 18.07 22.15 -25.10
N GLU A 205 19.35 21.77 -24.96
CA GLU A 205 19.74 20.39 -24.66
C GLU A 205 19.29 19.95 -23.26
N GLN A 206 19.53 20.78 -22.23
CA GLN A 206 19.10 20.51 -20.85
C GLN A 206 17.57 20.38 -20.75
N LEU A 207 16.83 21.26 -21.43
CA LEU A 207 15.37 21.17 -21.49
C LEU A 207 14.90 19.85 -22.14
N ASN A 208 15.55 19.41 -23.21
CA ASN A 208 15.21 18.14 -23.86
C ASN A 208 15.55 16.93 -22.99
N GLU A 209 16.64 16.97 -22.23
CA GLU A 209 16.98 15.93 -21.25
C GLU A 209 15.95 15.87 -20.12
N GLU A 210 15.56 17.02 -19.56
CA GLU A 210 14.53 17.11 -18.53
C GLU A 210 13.18 16.58 -19.05
N LYS A 211 12.80 16.94 -20.27
CA LYS A 211 11.61 16.41 -20.94
C LYS A 211 11.65 14.88 -21.01
N ARG A 212 12.76 14.29 -21.49
CA ARG A 212 12.92 12.82 -21.56
C ARG A 212 12.87 12.18 -20.18
N ARG A 213 13.47 12.83 -19.16
CA ARG A 213 13.44 12.36 -17.77
C ARG A 213 11.99 12.27 -17.27
N ILE A 214 11.20 13.34 -17.42
CA ILE A 214 9.81 13.37 -16.98
C ILE A 214 8.96 12.35 -17.75
N GLN A 215 9.14 12.21 -19.07
CA GLN A 215 8.44 11.20 -19.86
C GLN A 215 8.72 9.77 -19.38
N ASN A 216 9.97 9.47 -19.03
CA ASN A 216 10.33 8.17 -18.46
C ASN A 216 9.69 7.94 -17.08
N LEU A 217 9.61 8.97 -16.25
CA LEU A 217 8.94 8.89 -14.94
C LEU A 217 7.44 8.67 -15.08
N LEU A 218 6.78 9.39 -16.00
CA LEU A 218 5.38 9.18 -16.33
C LEU A 218 5.10 7.73 -16.70
N LYS A 219 5.89 7.16 -17.62
CA LYS A 219 5.75 5.77 -18.03
C LYS A 219 5.87 4.80 -16.85
N LYS A 220 6.89 4.97 -16.01
CA LYS A 220 7.09 4.14 -14.81
C LYS A 220 5.92 4.22 -13.83
N ILE A 221 5.37 5.41 -13.61
CA ILE A 221 4.24 5.59 -12.69
C ILE A 221 2.96 4.99 -13.28
N GLN A 222 2.73 5.11 -14.59
CA GLN A 222 1.61 4.43 -15.26
C GLN A 222 1.71 2.91 -15.12
N GLU A 223 2.90 2.35 -15.34
CA GLU A 223 3.17 0.92 -15.12
C GLU A 223 2.92 0.53 -13.65
N SER A 224 3.37 1.35 -12.69
CA SER A 224 3.12 1.13 -11.26
C SER A 224 1.62 1.16 -10.92
N ILE A 225 0.86 2.11 -11.48
CA ILE A 225 -0.60 2.21 -11.29
C ILE A 225 -1.28 0.96 -11.85
N ALA A 226 -0.89 0.53 -13.04
CA ALA A 226 -1.41 -0.70 -13.65
C ALA A 226 -1.11 -1.92 -12.77
N GLN A 227 0.12 -2.04 -12.26
CA GLN A 227 0.52 -3.13 -11.36
C GLN A 227 -0.25 -3.13 -10.03
N ILE A 228 -0.55 -1.96 -9.45
CA ILE A 228 -1.38 -1.86 -8.24
C ILE A 228 -2.77 -2.46 -8.51
N LYS A 229 -3.34 -2.17 -9.69
CA LYS A 229 -4.68 -2.65 -10.08
C LYS A 229 -4.76 -4.16 -10.35
N THR A 230 -3.62 -4.85 -10.54
CA THR A 230 -3.58 -6.30 -10.82
C THR A 230 -3.28 -7.17 -9.61
N ARG A 231 -3.11 -6.59 -8.41
CA ARG A 231 -2.74 -7.33 -7.20
C ARG A 231 -3.67 -7.06 -6.02
N TYR A 232 -3.60 -7.91 -5.02
CA TYR A 232 -4.22 -7.64 -3.71
C TYR A 232 -3.66 -6.34 -3.11
N PRO A 233 -4.47 -5.49 -2.45
CA PRO A 233 -5.90 -5.67 -2.19
C PRO A 233 -6.83 -5.33 -3.36
N TYR A 234 -6.37 -4.59 -4.38
CA TYR A 234 -7.24 -4.01 -5.42
C TYR A 234 -8.09 -5.05 -6.16
N THR A 235 -7.55 -6.24 -6.44
CA THR A 235 -8.29 -7.32 -7.13
C THR A 235 -9.53 -7.79 -6.37
N MET A 236 -9.62 -7.56 -5.07
CA MET A 236 -10.80 -7.92 -4.27
C MET A 236 -11.96 -6.95 -4.45
N LYS A 237 -11.74 -5.79 -5.10
CA LYS A 237 -12.78 -4.77 -5.33
C LYS A 237 -14.01 -5.36 -6.02
N GLU A 238 -13.80 -6.10 -7.11
CA GLU A 238 -14.90 -6.68 -7.89
C GLU A 238 -15.69 -7.73 -7.10
N ILE A 239 -15.03 -8.45 -6.20
CA ILE A 239 -15.69 -9.45 -5.35
C ILE A 239 -16.56 -8.72 -4.33
N LEU A 240 -16.02 -7.70 -3.66
CA LEU A 240 -16.72 -6.96 -2.60
C LEU A 240 -17.86 -6.05 -3.09
N GLU A 241 -17.92 -5.76 -4.39
CA GLU A 241 -19.00 -4.98 -5.01
C GLU A 241 -20.13 -5.87 -5.55
N ASP A 242 -19.89 -7.18 -5.66
CA ASP A 242 -20.81 -8.16 -6.21
C ASP A 242 -21.24 -9.14 -5.12
N GLU A 243 -22.53 -9.10 -4.76
CA GLU A 243 -23.10 -9.92 -3.69
C GLU A 243 -23.01 -11.42 -4.00
N GLU A 244 -23.18 -11.81 -5.28
CA GLU A 244 -23.09 -13.21 -5.69
C GLU A 244 -21.65 -13.72 -5.54
N LYS A 245 -20.66 -12.95 -6.01
CA LYS A 245 -19.23 -13.32 -5.86
C LYS A 245 -18.78 -13.34 -4.40
N THR A 246 -19.28 -12.39 -3.60
CA THR A 246 -19.00 -12.33 -2.16
C THR A 246 -19.48 -13.61 -1.48
N GLU A 247 -20.71 -14.03 -1.76
CA GLU A 247 -21.29 -15.23 -1.17
C GLU A 247 -20.63 -16.51 -1.68
N GLN A 248 -20.29 -16.60 -2.97
CA GLN A 248 -19.51 -17.72 -3.52
C GLN A 248 -18.17 -17.89 -2.81
N LEU A 249 -17.43 -16.80 -2.57
CA LEU A 249 -16.16 -16.84 -1.86
C LEU A 249 -16.34 -17.24 -0.39
N ARG A 250 -17.42 -16.77 0.26
CA ARG A 250 -17.76 -17.18 1.63
C ARG A 250 -17.98 -18.69 1.70
N GLN A 251 -18.78 -19.24 0.79
CA GLN A 251 -19.04 -20.68 0.71
C GLN A 251 -17.77 -21.50 0.47
N GLN A 252 -16.84 -21.01 -0.35
CA GLN A 252 -15.54 -21.66 -0.52
C GLN A 252 -14.77 -21.77 0.79
N TYR A 253 -14.74 -20.70 1.60
CA TYR A 253 -14.10 -20.76 2.92
C TYR A 253 -14.85 -21.65 3.91
N GLU A 254 -16.20 -21.69 3.87
CA GLU A 254 -17.00 -22.61 4.68
C GLU A 254 -16.73 -24.07 4.32
N GLU A 255 -16.63 -24.38 3.04
CA GLU A 255 -16.29 -25.73 2.57
C GLU A 255 -14.89 -26.14 3.04
N ILE A 256 -13.89 -25.26 2.88
CA ILE A 256 -12.53 -25.51 3.35
C ILE A 256 -12.51 -25.75 4.87
N LEU A 257 -13.23 -24.92 5.63
CA LEU A 257 -13.37 -25.07 7.07
C LEU A 257 -13.97 -26.43 7.43
N GLY A 258 -15.10 -26.80 6.80
CA GLY A 258 -15.75 -28.09 7.01
C GLY A 258 -14.83 -29.28 6.72
N GLN A 259 -14.09 -29.25 5.61
CA GLN A 259 -13.11 -30.29 5.27
C GLN A 259 -12.03 -30.46 6.35
N TYR A 260 -11.57 -29.36 6.96
CA TYR A 260 -10.59 -29.44 8.06
C TYR A 260 -11.23 -29.89 9.37
N GLU A 261 -12.45 -29.46 9.69
CA GLU A 261 -13.19 -29.92 10.87
C GLU A 261 -13.41 -31.44 10.83
N GLU A 262 -13.78 -32.00 9.67
CA GLU A 262 -13.88 -33.45 9.46
C GLU A 262 -12.53 -34.16 9.68
N ARG A 263 -11.44 -33.61 9.14
CA ARG A 263 -10.09 -34.16 9.33
C ARG A 263 -9.66 -34.11 10.80
N ILE A 264 -9.96 -33.03 11.51
CA ILE A 264 -9.69 -32.88 12.95
C ILE A 264 -10.42 -33.99 13.71
N LEU A 265 -11.72 -34.20 13.44
CA LEU A 265 -12.50 -35.25 14.08
C LEU A 265 -11.89 -36.62 13.84
N PHE A 266 -11.59 -36.95 12.58
CA PHE A 266 -10.93 -38.20 12.21
C PHE A 266 -9.61 -38.42 12.94
N TYR A 267 -8.74 -37.40 12.99
CA TYR A 267 -7.45 -37.53 13.66
C TYR A 267 -7.58 -37.66 15.18
N ARG A 268 -8.54 -36.98 15.81
CA ARG A 268 -8.82 -37.13 17.25
C ARG A 268 -9.24 -38.57 17.57
N ILE A 269 -10.20 -39.12 16.83
CA ILE A 269 -10.65 -40.51 16.99
C ILE A 269 -9.47 -41.48 16.86
N LYS A 270 -8.65 -41.32 15.80
CA LYS A 270 -7.49 -42.17 15.57
C LYS A 270 -6.46 -42.10 16.70
N ILE A 271 -6.20 -40.91 17.25
CA ILE A 271 -5.31 -40.76 18.41
C ILE A 271 -5.88 -41.49 19.62
N GLU A 272 -7.18 -41.35 19.90
CA GLU A 272 -7.82 -42.04 21.02
C GLU A 272 -7.77 -43.57 20.88
N GLU A 273 -8.05 -44.10 19.70
CA GLU A 273 -7.94 -45.53 19.38
C GLU A 273 -6.53 -46.03 19.62
N MET A 274 -5.54 -45.32 19.09
CA MET A 274 -4.14 -45.64 19.35
C MET A 274 -3.90 -45.69 20.86
N MET A 275 -4.27 -44.66 21.63
CA MET A 275 -4.02 -44.64 23.07
C MET A 275 -4.71 -45.76 23.86
N ARG A 276 -5.86 -46.27 23.41
CA ARG A 276 -6.51 -47.44 24.04
C ARG A 276 -5.71 -48.73 23.85
N GLU A 277 -5.18 -48.98 22.65
CA GLU A 277 -4.36 -50.17 22.35
C GLU A 277 -3.04 -50.22 23.14
N SER A 278 -2.62 -49.13 23.80
CA SER A 278 -1.43 -49.13 24.68
C SER A 278 -1.71 -49.52 26.13
N HIS A 279 -2.98 -49.71 26.50
CA HIS A 279 -3.39 -50.07 27.86
C HIS A 279 -3.91 -51.52 28.00
N GLU A 280 -3.94 -52.27 26.89
CA GLU A 280 -4.16 -53.73 26.85
C GLU A 280 -2.84 -54.48 26.63
#